data_AF-A0A9W8N6T5-F1
#
_entry.id   AF-A0A9W8N6T5-F1
#
_cell.length_a   1.000
_cell.length_b   1.000
_cell.length_c   1.000
_cell.angle_alpha   90.00
_cell.angle_beta   90.00
_cell.angle_gamma   90.00
#
_symmetry.space_group_name_H-M   'P 1'
#
loop_
_entity.id
_entity.type
_entity.pdbx_description
1 polymer ?
#
loop_
_entity_poly.entity_id
_entity_poly.type
_entity_poly.pdbx_seq_one_letter_code
_entity_poly.pdbx_strand_id
1 'polypeptide(L)'
;MSTTDATFTIPKTHKACVYDQPGTCSIAIREVTTPEPGPNEVLIKLTHTGVCHSDYAIMMNTWKQLPAPTKPGQVGGHEGLGRIVKLGEGSEKTGVKVGDRVGVKWVASARSANAAQAPANGS
;
A
#
# COMPACT_ATOMS: atom_id res chain seq x y z
N MET A 1 2.41 -15.20 24.69
CA MET A 1 3.85 -15.09 24.39
C MET A 1 4.07 -13.76 23.67
N SER A 2 4.59 -12.77 24.39
CA SER A 2 4.83 -11.41 23.90
C SER A 2 6.16 -11.41 23.15
N THR A 3 6.14 -11.31 21.82
CA THR A 3 7.33 -10.92 21.05
C THR A 3 7.28 -9.42 20.91
N THR A 4 7.91 -8.72 21.85
CA THR A 4 8.20 -7.30 21.75
C THR A 4 9.02 -7.09 20.48
N ASP A 5 8.42 -6.42 19.50
CA ASP A 5 8.97 -6.19 18.17
C ASP A 5 10.36 -5.57 18.26
N ALA A 6 11.34 -6.20 17.62
CA ALA A 6 12.58 -5.53 17.27
C ALA A 6 12.20 -4.26 16.47
N THR A 7 12.73 -3.11 16.89
CA THR A 7 12.56 -1.85 16.16
C THR A 7 13.09 -2.04 14.74
N PHE A 8 12.18 -2.13 13.77
CA PHE A 8 12.54 -2.31 12.37
C PHE A 8 13.22 -1.04 11.87
N THR A 9 14.49 -1.14 11.48
CA THR A 9 15.20 -0.05 10.82
C THR A 9 14.71 0.08 9.38
N ILE A 10 14.09 1.21 9.06
CA ILE A 10 13.58 1.50 7.72
C ILE A 10 14.79 1.82 6.81
N PRO A 11 15.01 1.06 5.73
CA PRO A 11 16.13 1.32 4.84
C PRO A 11 15.84 2.54 3.97
N LYS A 12 16.88 3.29 3.59
CA LYS A 12 16.75 4.45 2.68
C LYS A 12 16.22 4.06 1.30
N THR A 13 16.51 2.83 0.87
CA THR A 13 16.10 2.26 -0.41
C THR A 13 15.57 0.84 -0.24
N HIS A 14 14.78 0.38 -1.20
CA HIS A 14 14.27 -1.00 -1.25
C HIS A 14 14.12 -1.49 -2.69
N LYS A 15 14.02 -2.81 -2.87
CA LYS A 15 13.73 -3.40 -4.18
C LYS A 15 12.25 -3.29 -4.49
N ALA A 16 11.93 -2.88 -5.71
CA ALA A 16 10.57 -2.84 -6.24
C ALA A 16 10.52 -3.46 -7.64
N CYS A 17 9.39 -4.10 -7.96
CA CYS A 17 9.07 -4.53 -9.31
C CYS A 17 8.43 -3.37 -10.07
N VAL A 18 9.08 -2.93 -11.14
CA VAL A 18 8.62 -1.80 -11.95
C VAL A 18 8.30 -2.22 -13.37
N TYR A 19 7.33 -1.54 -13.99
CA TYR A 19 7.07 -1.63 -15.41
C TYR A 19 8.15 -0.85 -16.16
N ASP A 20 9.12 -1.55 -16.76
CA ASP A 20 10.27 -0.93 -17.43
C ASP A 20 9.99 -0.57 -18.89
N GLN A 21 9.14 -1.33 -19.57
CA GLN A 21 8.67 -1.08 -20.94
C GLN A 21 7.13 -1.19 -21.04
N PRO A 22 6.37 -0.20 -20.55
CA PRO A 22 4.91 -0.22 -20.63
C PRO A 22 4.38 -0.38 -22.06
N GLY A 23 3.33 -1.18 -22.24
CA GLY A 23 2.84 -1.63 -23.54
C GLY A 23 3.38 -2.99 -23.97
N THR A 24 4.32 -3.57 -23.21
CA THR A 24 4.84 -4.92 -23.40
C THR A 24 4.79 -5.70 -22.09
N CYS A 25 4.90 -7.03 -22.16
CA CYS A 25 4.95 -7.89 -20.98
C CYS A 25 6.38 -7.90 -20.41
N SER A 26 6.80 -6.78 -19.82
CA SER A 26 8.15 -6.57 -19.29
C SER A 26 8.13 -5.91 -17.91
N ILE A 27 8.96 -6.44 -17.02
CA ILE A 27 9.20 -5.92 -15.68
C ILE A 27 10.70 -5.94 -15.37
N ALA A 28 11.14 -5.03 -14.51
CA ALA A 28 12.48 -5.05 -13.94
C ALA A 28 12.42 -4.90 -12.41
N ILE A 29 13.37 -5.54 -11.72
CA ILE A 29 13.61 -5.26 -10.30
C ILE A 29 14.58 -4.09 -10.21
N ARG A 30 14.15 -3.00 -9.57
CA ARG A 30 14.99 -1.82 -9.35
C ARG A 30 15.07 -1.49 -7.87
N GLU A 31 16.17 -0.84 -7.50
CA GLU A 31 16.29 -0.20 -6.20
C GLU A 31 15.66 1.20 -6.28
N VAL A 32 14.73 1.48 -5.37
CA VAL A 32 13.99 2.75 -5.31
C VAL A 32 14.07 3.33 -3.90
N THR A 33 13.92 4.65 -3.78
CA THR A 33 13.89 5.32 -2.47
C THR A 33 12.65 4.88 -1.69
N THR A 34 12.84 4.61 -0.40
CA THR A 34 11.72 4.35 0.51
C THR A 34 10.94 5.65 0.72
N PRO A 35 9.61 5.67 0.48
CA PRO A 35 8.82 6.87 0.65
C PRO A 35 8.65 7.21 2.13
N GLU A 36 8.49 8.51 2.40
CA GLU A 36 8.09 9.00 3.71
C GLU A 36 6.57 9.17 3.74
N PRO A 37 5.85 8.59 4.73
CA PRO A 37 4.40 8.71 4.80
C PRO A 37 4.00 10.16 5.13
N GLY A 38 3.11 10.73 4.32
CA GLY A 38 2.51 12.04 4.56
C GLY A 38 1.41 12.01 5.62
N PRO A 39 0.72 13.14 5.86
CA PRO A 39 -0.39 13.20 6.80
C PRO A 39 -1.49 12.20 6.47
N ASN A 40 -1.95 11.45 7.49
CA ASN A 40 -2.92 10.36 7.40
C ASN A 40 -2.49 9.14 6.57
N GLU A 41 -1.19 9.02 6.24
CA GLU A 41 -0.63 7.84 5.57
C GLU A 41 0.16 6.97 6.54
N VAL A 42 0.35 5.71 6.17
CA VAL A 42 1.21 4.77 6.90
C VAL A 42 2.21 4.13 5.96
N LEU A 43 3.43 3.90 6.44
CA LEU A 43 4.42 3.12 5.71
C LEU A 43 4.29 1.65 6.11
N ILE A 44 4.14 0.78 5.12
CA ILE A 44 3.95 -0.65 5.30
C ILE A 44 5.17 -1.40 4.78
N LYS A 45 5.76 -2.25 5.61
CA LYS A 45 6.67 -3.29 5.13
C LYS A 45 5.85 -4.44 4.59
N LEU A 46 5.75 -4.53 3.28
CA LEU A 46 5.09 -5.66 2.61
C LEU A 46 5.90 -6.95 2.83
N THR A 47 5.17 -8.03 3.07
CA THR A 47 5.72 -9.40 3.17
C THR A 47 5.33 -10.24 1.97
N HIS A 48 4.13 -10.00 1.44
CA HIS A 48 3.55 -10.70 0.30
C HIS A 48 2.72 -9.72 -0.52
N THR A 49 2.68 -9.92 -1.84
CA THR A 49 1.79 -9.22 -2.76
C THR A 49 1.20 -10.22 -3.76
N GLY A 50 -0.06 -10.02 -4.14
CA GLY A 50 -0.70 -10.75 -5.23
C GLY A 50 -0.29 -10.20 -6.59
N VAL A 51 -0.54 -10.99 -7.63
CA VAL A 51 -0.50 -10.58 -9.04
C VAL A 51 -1.90 -10.83 -9.59
N CYS A 52 -2.53 -9.77 -10.11
CA CYS A 52 -3.89 -9.81 -10.63
C CYS A 52 -3.90 -9.46 -12.13
N HIS A 53 -5.00 -9.78 -12.80
CA HIS A 53 -5.18 -9.49 -14.22
C HIS A 53 -5.16 -7.98 -14.53
N SER A 54 -5.56 -7.16 -13.56
CA SER A 54 -5.44 -5.70 -13.61
C SER A 54 -3.98 -5.24 -13.69
N ASP A 55 -3.05 -5.89 -13.00
CA ASP A 55 -1.62 -5.55 -13.09
C ASP A 55 -1.11 -5.75 -14.51
N TYR A 56 -1.54 -6.86 -15.15
CA TYR A 56 -1.23 -7.12 -16.56
C TYR A 56 -1.83 -6.05 -17.49
N ALA A 57 -3.10 -5.69 -17.30
CA ALA A 57 -3.76 -4.69 -18.12
C ALA A 57 -3.14 -3.28 -17.98
N ILE A 58 -2.66 -2.93 -16.78
CA ILE A 58 -1.89 -1.71 -16.51
C ILE A 58 -0.54 -1.78 -17.24
N MET A 59 0.21 -2.86 -17.06
CA MET A 59 1.53 -3.06 -17.68
C MET A 59 1.46 -2.96 -19.21
N MET A 60 0.44 -3.58 -19.82
CA MET A 60 0.22 -3.60 -21.27
C MET A 60 -0.41 -2.32 -21.83
N ASN A 61 -0.75 -1.33 -21.00
CA ASN A 61 -1.51 -0.14 -21.40
C ASN A 61 -2.85 -0.46 -22.10
N THR A 62 -3.48 -1.60 -21.76
CA THR A 62 -4.76 -2.02 -22.35
C THR A 62 -5.95 -1.55 -21.53
N TRP A 63 -5.74 -1.07 -20.30
CA TRP A 63 -6.80 -0.53 -19.45
C TRP A 63 -7.14 0.92 -19.83
N LYS A 64 -8.06 1.09 -20.77
CA LYS A 64 -8.45 2.40 -21.35
C LYS A 64 -9.15 3.37 -20.38
N GLN A 65 -9.68 2.88 -19.27
CA GLN A 65 -10.39 3.69 -18.27
C GLN A 65 -9.44 4.39 -17.27
N LEU A 66 -8.13 4.11 -17.31
CA LEU A 66 -7.17 4.83 -16.49
C LEU A 66 -7.02 6.28 -16.98
N PRO A 67 -6.85 7.25 -16.07
CA PRO A 67 -6.77 8.67 -16.43
C PRO A 67 -5.50 9.01 -17.23
N ALA A 68 -4.48 8.15 -17.19
CA ALA A 68 -3.22 8.30 -17.90
C ALA A 68 -2.63 6.92 -18.20
N PRO A 69 -1.79 6.80 -19.25
CA PRO A 69 -1.04 5.58 -19.52
C PRO A 69 -0.01 5.31 -18.42
N THR A 70 0.35 4.04 -18.26
CA THR A 70 1.40 3.57 -17.36
C THR A 70 2.75 4.16 -17.75
N LYS A 71 3.43 4.75 -16.77
CA LYS A 71 4.74 5.39 -16.97
C LYS A 71 5.87 4.37 -16.82
N PRO A 72 6.97 4.47 -17.59
CA PRO A 72 8.16 3.69 -17.34
C PRO A 72 8.68 3.92 -15.92
N GLY A 73 9.02 2.84 -15.22
CA GLY A 73 9.48 2.88 -13.83
C GLY A 73 8.37 2.89 -12.77
N GLN A 74 7.09 2.87 -13.17
CA GLN A 74 5.98 2.75 -12.22
C GLN A 74 6.02 1.40 -11.48
N VAL A 75 5.90 1.44 -10.15
CA VAL A 75 5.82 0.24 -9.30
C VAL A 75 4.47 -0.45 -9.50
N GLY A 76 4.48 -1.76 -9.74
CA GLY A 76 3.29 -2.58 -9.92
C GLY A 76 2.72 -3.14 -8.62
N GLY A 77 1.57 -3.82 -8.73
CA GLY A 77 0.90 -4.49 -7.62
C GLY A 77 -0.08 -3.58 -6.86
N HIS A 78 -1.16 -4.19 -6.38
CA HIS A 78 -2.23 -3.49 -5.66
C HIS A 78 -2.92 -4.28 -4.54
N GLU A 79 -2.38 -5.47 -4.26
CA GLU A 79 -2.93 -6.40 -3.28
C GLU A 79 -1.77 -6.89 -2.43
N GLY A 80 -1.68 -6.45 -1.18
CA GLY A 80 -0.50 -6.72 -0.36
C GLY A 80 -0.84 -7.00 1.10
N LEU A 81 0.02 -7.75 1.77
CA LEU A 81 -0.05 -7.99 3.21
C LEU A 81 1.29 -7.62 3.85
N GLY A 82 1.23 -6.87 4.94
CA GLY A 82 2.43 -6.38 5.59
C GLY A 82 2.21 -5.93 7.03
N ARG A 83 3.19 -5.20 7.55
CA ARG A 83 3.11 -4.56 8.86
C ARG A 83 3.38 -3.07 8.75
N ILE A 84 2.68 -2.28 9.54
CA ILE A 84 2.96 -0.85 9.68
C ILE A 84 4.33 -0.69 10.34
N VAL A 85 5.21 0.06 9.70
CA VAL A 85 6.57 0.37 10.20
C VAL A 85 6.77 1.85 10.52
N LYS A 86 5.91 2.73 10.01
CA LYS A 86 5.90 4.17 10.35
C LYS A 86 4.50 4.75 10.16
N LEU A 87 4.12 5.67 11.03
CA LEU A 87 2.90 6.48 10.89
C LEU A 87 3.29 7.87 10.37
N GLY A 88 2.53 8.38 9.41
CA GLY A 88 2.48 9.80 9.10
C GLY A 88 1.56 10.56 10.06
N GLU A 89 1.69 11.87 10.11
CA GLU A 89 0.97 12.74 11.06
C GLU A 89 -0.55 12.51 11.04
N GLY A 90 -1.18 12.37 12.22
CA GLY A 90 -2.63 12.23 12.36
C GLY A 90 -3.14 10.80 12.19
N SER A 91 -2.33 9.87 11.69
CA SER A 91 -2.73 8.48 11.46
C SER A 91 -3.04 7.73 12.76
N GLU A 92 -2.42 8.12 13.88
CA GLU A 92 -2.67 7.57 15.21
C GLU A 92 -4.14 7.72 15.66
N LYS A 93 -4.86 8.72 15.13
CA LYS A 93 -6.27 8.98 15.43
C LYS A 93 -7.21 7.93 14.83
N THR A 94 -6.72 7.12 13.89
CA THR A 94 -7.51 6.05 13.25
C THR A 94 -7.49 4.73 14.04
N GLY A 95 -6.68 4.65 15.11
CA GLY A 95 -6.54 3.47 15.95
C GLY A 95 -5.51 2.45 15.47
N VAL A 96 -4.80 2.72 14.35
CA VAL A 96 -3.68 1.90 13.89
C VAL A 96 -2.38 2.26 14.59
N LYS A 97 -1.48 1.29 14.75
CA LYS A 97 -0.15 1.49 15.35
C LYS A 97 0.95 0.75 14.59
N VAL A 98 2.19 1.19 14.78
CA VAL A 98 3.38 0.45 14.32
C VAL A 98 3.34 -0.98 14.87
N GLY A 99 3.67 -1.94 14.01
CA GLY A 99 3.59 -3.37 14.30
C GLY A 99 2.29 -4.04 13.84
N ASP A 100 1.20 -3.28 13.65
CA ASP A 100 -0.07 -3.85 13.21
C ASP A 100 0.05 -4.51 11.84
N ARG A 101 -0.61 -5.67 11.70
CA ARG A 101 -0.74 -6.37 10.43
C ARG A 101 -1.87 -5.75 9.62
N VAL A 102 -1.58 -5.40 8.37
CA VAL A 102 -2.53 -4.72 7.48
C VAL A 102 -2.52 -5.35 6.09
N GLY A 103 -3.68 -5.28 5.43
CA GLY A 103 -3.85 -5.59 4.02
C GLY A 103 -4.05 -4.33 3.19
N VAL A 104 -3.43 -4.30 2.01
CA VAL A 104 -3.57 -3.25 1.01
C VAL A 104 -4.51 -3.76 -0.08
N LYS A 105 -5.53 -2.97 -0.39
CA LYS A 105 -6.43 -3.14 -1.53
C LYS A 105 -6.22 -1.94 -2.46
N TRP A 106 -6.49 -2.12 -3.76
CA TRP A 106 -6.47 -1.06 -4.78
C TRP A 106 -7.18 0.24 -4.37
N VAL A 107 -8.22 0.15 -3.55
CA VAL A 107 -8.98 1.30 -3.07
C VAL A 107 -8.44 1.73 -1.70
N ALA A 108 -7.72 2.86 -1.68
CA ALA A 108 -7.16 3.45 -0.46
C ALA A 108 -8.23 3.97 0.53
N SER A 109 -9.46 4.20 0.07
CA SER A 109 -10.59 4.60 0.90
C SER A 109 -11.88 4.05 0.32
N ALA A 110 -12.51 3.12 1.05
CA ALA A 110 -13.89 2.73 0.85
C ALA A 110 -14.64 3.07 2.14
N ARG A 111 -14.69 4.35 2.50
CA ARG A 111 -15.50 4.78 3.64
C ARG A 111 -16.97 4.60 3.26
N SER A 112 -17.60 3.54 3.74
CA SER A 112 -19.05 3.47 3.78
C SER A 112 -19.52 4.63 4.66
N ALA A 113 -20.10 5.67 4.06
CA ALA A 113 -20.93 6.59 4.80
C ALA A 113 -22.19 5.82 5.25
N ASN A 114 -22.09 5.11 6.37
CA ASN A 114 -23.18 4.67 7.25
C ASN A 114 -22.64 3.66 8.28
N ALA A 115 -22.02 4.18 9.33
CA ALA A 115 -22.14 3.59 10.65
C ALA A 115 -22.55 4.74 11.55
N ALA A 116 -23.84 5.06 11.53
CA ALA A 116 -24.44 5.85 12.59
C ALA A 116 -24.10 5.13 13.91
N GLN A 117 -23.35 5.80 14.77
CA GLN A 117 -23.22 5.39 16.16
C GLN A 117 -24.63 5.43 16.74
N ALA A 118 -25.20 4.26 17.02
CA ALA A 118 -26.34 4.19 17.91
C ALA A 118 -25.85 4.64 19.31
N PRO A 119 -26.44 5.67 19.93
CA PRO A 119 -26.09 6.02 21.29
C PRO A 119 -26.57 4.92 22.22
N ALA A 120 -25.64 4.32 22.97
CA ALA A 120 -25.98 3.46 24.11
C ALA A 120 -26.50 4.36 25.24
N ASN A 121 -27.82 4.47 25.37
CA ASN A 121 -28.49 4.96 26.55
C ASN A 121 -28.85 3.75 27.43
N GLY A 122 -28.25 3.70 28.62
CA GLY A 122 -28.62 2.76 29.68
C GLY A 122 -28.76 3.53 30.98
N SER A 123 -30.00 3.76 31.39
CA SER A 123 -30.41 3.97 32.79
C SER A 123 -30.32 2.68 33.57
#